data_AF-A0A952K4B6-F1
#
_entry.id   AF-A0A952K4B6-F1
#
_cell.length_a   1.000
_cell.length_b   1.000
_cell.length_c   1.000
_cell.angle_alpha   90.00
_cell.angle_beta   90.00
_cell.angle_gamma   90.00
#
_symmetry.space_group_name_H-M   'P 1'
#
loop_
_entity.id
_entity.type
_entity.pdbx_description
1 polymer ?
#
loop_
_entity_poly.entity_id
_entity_poly.type
_entity_poly.pdbx_seq_one_letter_code
_entity_poly.pdbx_strand_id
1 'polypeptide(L)' 'METITIDNKKYVVVEQKKFEQLQEIAALKTAPRKKLSLKKGKAHAYKLIDQWAKGK' A
#
# COMPACT_ATOMS: atom_id res chain seq x y z
N MET A 1 1.46 -18.19 3.70
CA MET A 1 0.43 -17.60 4.56
C MET A 1 -0.42 -18.75 5.04
N GLU A 2 -0.30 -19.11 6.30
CA GLU A 2 -1.08 -20.22 6.84
C GLU A 2 -2.52 -19.76 7.04
N THR A 3 -3.46 -20.56 6.54
CA THR A 3 -4.88 -20.28 6.65
C THR A 3 -5.54 -21.40 7.42
N ILE A 4 -6.26 -21.05 8.47
CA ILE A 4 -7.04 -22.00 9.27
C ILE A 4 -8.52 -21.78 8.99
N THR A 5 -9.30 -22.86 9.00
CA THR A 5 -10.75 -22.78 8.84
C THR A 5 -11.39 -23.18 10.16
N ILE A 6 -12.15 -22.27 10.77
CA ILE A 6 -12.90 -22.50 12.00
C ILE A 6 -14.35 -22.10 11.70
N ASP A 7 -15.32 -22.98 12.00
CA ASP A 7 -16.76 -22.75 11.75
C ASP A 7 -17.09 -22.27 10.34
N ASN A 8 -16.55 -22.97 9.32
CA ASN A 8 -16.67 -22.61 7.89
C ASN A 8 -16.16 -21.21 7.50
N LYS A 9 -15.46 -20.49 8.40
CA LYS A 9 -14.82 -19.21 8.13
C LYS A 9 -13.32 -19.39 7.99
N LYS A 10 -12.74 -18.76 6.97
CA LYS A 10 -11.30 -18.79 6.70
C LYS A 10 -10.62 -17.63 7.43
N TYR A 11 -9.63 -17.96 8.24
CA TYR A 11 -8.77 -17.01 8.94
C TYR A 11 -7.34 -17.14 8.44
N VAL A 12 -6.62 -16.02 8.46
CA VAL A 12 -5.20 -15.98 8.12
C VAL A 12 -4.41 -15.87 9.42
N VAL A 13 -3.50 -16.81 9.65
CA VAL A 13 -2.60 -16.76 10.79
C VAL A 13 -1.44 -15.84 10.43
N VAL A 14 -1.20 -14.85 11.28
CA VAL A 14 -0.11 -13.89 11.16
C VAL A 14 0.61 -13.77 12.51
N GLU A 15 1.91 -13.51 12.47
CA GLU A 15 2.67 -13.20 13.67
C GLU A 15 2.11 -11.95 14.37
N GLN A 16 2.12 -11.94 15.70
CA GLN A 16 1.58 -10.86 16.52
C GLN A 16 2.13 -9.49 16.13
N LYS A 17 3.45 -9.39 15.92
CA LYS A 17 4.11 -8.14 15.49
C LYS A 17 3.58 -7.63 14.15
N LYS A 18 3.26 -8.54 13.23
CA LYS A 18 2.73 -8.19 11.92
C LYS A 18 1.27 -7.78 12.00
N PHE A 19 0.51 -8.39 12.91
CA PHE A 19 -0.86 -8.00 13.20
C PHE A 19 -0.94 -6.57 13.75
N GLU A 20 -0.08 -6.22 14.71
CA GLU A 20 -0.01 -4.87 15.29
C GLU A 20 0.34 -3.82 14.23
N GLN A 21 1.32 -4.09 13.37
CA GLN A 21 1.65 -3.20 12.25
C GLN A 21 0.47 -3.00 11.29
N LEU A 22 -0.29 -4.06 11.00
CA LEU A 22 -1.47 -3.97 10.14
C LEU A 22 -2.59 -3.15 10.80
N GLN A 23 -2.78 -3.30 12.12
CA GLN A 23 -3.73 -2.48 12.87
C GLN A 23 -3.34 -1.00 12.87
N GLU A 24 -2.06 -0.67 13.07
CA GLU A 24 -1.57 0.71 12.97
C GLU A 24 -1.81 1.30 11.58
N ILE A 25 -1.50 0.54 10.52
CA ILE A 25 -1.74 0.96 9.14
C ILE A 25 -3.24 1.17 8.88
N ALA A 26 -4.10 0.29 9.38
CA ALA A 26 -5.54 0.41 9.22
C ALA A 26 -6.13 1.59 10.02
N ALA A 27 -5.53 1.94 11.16
CA ALA A 27 -5.93 3.09 11.98
C ALA A 27 -5.55 4.43 11.34
N LEU A 28 -4.57 4.45 10.43
CA LEU A 28 -4.24 5.65 9.66
C LEU A 28 -5.42 6.01 8.75
N LYS A 29 -6.13 7.09 9.10
CA LYS A 29 -7.22 7.67 8.27
C LYS A 29 -6.75 8.16 6.90
N THR A 30 -5.43 8.29 6.70
CA THR A 30 -4.82 8.74 5.45
C THR A 30 -4.37 7.57 4.61
N ALA A 31 -4.78 7.53 3.35
CA ALA A 31 -4.30 6.52 2.41
C ALA A 31 -2.76 6.53 2.33
N PRO A 32 -2.10 5.36 2.44
CA PRO A 32 -0.65 5.29 2.38
C PRO A 32 -0.15 5.82 1.03
N ARG A 33 0.62 6.91 1.06
CA ARG A 33 1.22 7.49 -0.14
C ARG A 33 2.52 6.75 -0.47
N LYS A 34 2.71 6.38 -1.73
CA LYS A 34 3.99 5.83 -2.22
C LYS A 34 5.10 6.87 -2.00
N LYS A 35 6.01 6.59 -1.07
CA LYS A 35 7.26 7.35 -0.91
C LYS A 35 8.20 6.96 -2.05
N LEU A 36 8.33 7.83 -3.04
CA LEU A 36 9.28 7.66 -4.15
C LEU A 36 10.64 8.23 -3.74
N SER A 37 11.73 7.63 -4.22
CA SER A 37 13.05 8.26 -4.17
C SER A 37 13.07 9.51 -5.06
N LEU A 38 13.95 10.47 -4.78
CA LEU A 38 14.03 11.73 -5.54
C LEU A 38 14.12 11.51 -7.05
N LYS A 39 14.95 10.55 -7.49
CA LYS A 39 15.09 10.18 -8.90
C LYS A 39 13.78 9.67 -9.50
N LYS A 40 13.07 8.78 -8.80
CA LYS A 40 11.78 8.23 -9.25
C LYS A 40 10.67 9.30 -9.24
N GLY A 41 10.67 10.18 -8.25
CA GLY A 41 9.75 11.32 -8.18
C GLY A 41 9.92 12.27 -9.35
N LYS A 42 11.17 12.68 -9.66
CA LYS A 42 11.48 13.57 -10.79
C LYS A 42 11.05 12.97 -12.14
N ALA A 43 11.34 11.69 -12.37
CA ALA A 43 10.91 10.99 -13.59
C ALA A 43 9.38 10.91 -13.70
N HIS A 44 8.69 10.63 -12.59
CA HIS A 44 7.23 10.57 -12.58
C HIS A 44 6.59 11.94 -12.85
N ALA A 45 7.13 13.01 -12.25
CA ALA A 45 6.66 14.37 -12.47
C ALA A 45 6.78 14.79 -13.94
N TYR A 46 7.95 14.59 -14.57
CA TYR A 46 8.11 14.93 -15.99
C TYR A 46 7.22 14.11 -16.91
N LYS A 47 6.98 12.83 -16.59
CA LYS A 47 6.02 12.02 -17.35
C LYS A 47 4.61 12.63 -17.30
N LEU A 48 4.16 13.08 -16.12
CA LEU A 48 2.85 13.71 -15.97
C LEU A 48 2.78 15.06 -16.71
N ILE A 49 3.85 15.86 -16.65
CA ILE A 49 3.95 17.12 -17.40
C ILE A 49 3.85 16.86 -18.90
N ASP A 50 4.56 15.85 -19.41
CA ASP A 50 4.53 15.46 -20.82
C ASP A 50 3.15 14.94 -21.26
N GLN A 51 2.47 14.16 -20.40
CA GLN A 51 1.09 13.72 -20.65
C GLN A 51 0.12 14.90 -20.74
N TRP A 52 0.22 15.83 -19.78
CA TRP A 52 -0.60 17.04 -19.76
C TRP A 52 -0.35 17.93 -20.98
N ALA A 53 0.92 18.16 -21.35
CA ALA A 53 1.29 18.94 -22.54
C ALA A 53 0.77 18.29 -23.84
N LYS A 54 0.62 16.96 -23.85
CA LYS A 54 0.06 16.19 -24.97
C LYS A 54 -1.47 16.06 -24.91
N GLY A 55 -2.13 16.66 -23.91
CA GLY A 55 -3.58 16.61 -23.73
C GLY A 55 -4.13 15.19 -23.42
N LYS A 56 -3.32 14.34 -22.77
CA LYS A 56 -3.67 12.96 -22.42
C LYS A 56 -3.82 12.73 -20.92
#